data_AF-A0A4R0J845-F1
#
_entry.id   AF-A0A4R0J845-F1
#
_cell.length_a   1.000
_cell.length_b   1.000
_cell.length_c   1.000
_cell.angle_alpha   90.00
_cell.angle_beta   90.00
_cell.angle_gamma   90.00
#
_symmetry.space_group_name_H-M   'P 1'
#
loop_
_entity.id
_entity.type
_entity.pdbx_description
1 polymer ?
#
loop_
_entity_poly.entity_id
_entity_poly.type
_entity_poly.pdbx_seq_one_letter_code
_entity_poly.pdbx_strand_id
1 'polypeptide(L)'
;MRVEGGRRTVSLALFAVGLGLLVVGGFVQFNDTSGFGSDRWIYPLGLLAVVPAVAAVVVAWPEPRARLSLGIVLGVLTVAMIWQDIANDGFRFVWNQNEGELQQLELVLFVLAFVLLTTAGARLGGGRWLVRAAAYLVGTVVVTLVVTVIGMVYYGETACADDAEECLAPLAGIFWGAAAVVACLVAVLVIELILWTRRRRKAAEVTGR
;
A
#
# COMPACT_ATOMS: atom_id res chain seq x y z
N MET A 1 -2.46 32.22 -6.85
CA MET A 1 -2.70 31.63 -5.50
C MET A 1 -4.03 30.87 -5.35
N ARG A 2 -5.10 31.10 -6.15
CA ARG A 2 -6.38 30.36 -6.00
C ARG A 2 -6.38 28.91 -6.49
N VAL A 3 -5.47 28.52 -7.40
CA VAL A 3 -5.47 27.17 -8.01
C VAL A 3 -4.92 26.09 -7.06
N GLU A 4 -4.00 26.46 -6.15
CA GLU A 4 -3.38 25.55 -5.17
C GLU A 4 -4.39 24.98 -4.16
N GLY A 5 -5.28 25.84 -3.64
CA GLY A 5 -6.35 25.40 -2.73
C GLY A 5 -7.37 24.50 -3.42
N GLY A 6 -7.66 24.75 -4.70
CA GLY A 6 -8.65 24.01 -5.47
C GLY A 6 -8.30 22.53 -5.63
N ARG A 7 -7.04 22.21 -5.96
CA ARG A 7 -6.62 20.82 -6.19
C ARG A 7 -6.63 19.99 -4.91
N ARG A 8 -6.21 20.56 -3.79
CA ARG A 8 -6.30 19.92 -2.48
C ARG A 8 -7.76 19.58 -2.15
N THR A 9 -8.66 20.55 -2.26
CA THR A 9 -10.08 20.35 -1.93
C THR A 9 -10.73 19.33 -2.86
N VAL A 10 -10.47 19.40 -4.17
CA VAL A 10 -11.02 18.45 -5.16
C VAL A 10 -10.50 17.03 -4.90
N SER A 11 -9.21 16.86 -4.64
CA SER A 11 -8.63 15.55 -4.33
C SER A 11 -9.27 14.93 -3.08
N LEU A 12 -9.38 15.71 -2.00
CA LEU A 12 -10.00 15.24 -0.76
C LEU A 12 -11.50 14.95 -0.93
N ALA A 13 -12.21 15.76 -1.70
CA ALA A 13 -13.62 15.53 -2.02
C ALA A 13 -13.82 14.25 -2.83
N LEU A 14 -12.99 14.01 -3.87
CA LEU A 14 -13.01 12.78 -4.65
C LEU A 14 -12.72 11.56 -3.77
N PHE A 15 -11.73 11.66 -2.88
CA PHE A 15 -11.43 10.59 -1.94
C PHE A 15 -12.59 10.31 -0.98
N ALA A 16 -13.22 11.35 -0.43
CA ALA A 16 -14.39 11.23 0.42
C ALA A 16 -15.59 10.59 -0.32
N VAL A 17 -15.78 10.92 -1.60
CA VAL A 17 -16.79 10.26 -2.45
C VAL A 17 -16.49 8.78 -2.62
N GLY A 18 -15.23 8.42 -2.89
CA GLY A 18 -14.81 7.01 -2.97
C GLY A 18 -15.09 6.25 -1.68
N LEU A 19 -14.74 6.81 -0.52
CA LEU A 19 -15.05 6.23 0.78
C LEU A 19 -16.56 6.10 1.02
N GLY A 20 -17.33 7.13 0.68
CA GLY A 20 -18.79 7.10 0.78
C GLY A 20 -19.40 5.98 -0.05
N LEU A 21 -18.88 5.73 -1.26
CA LEU A 21 -19.32 4.62 -2.11
C LEU A 21 -18.99 3.25 -1.49
N LEU A 22 -17.82 3.10 -0.84
CA LEU A 22 -17.48 1.88 -0.12
C LEU A 22 -18.42 1.62 1.07
N VAL A 23 -18.73 2.65 1.85
CA VAL A 23 -19.67 2.54 2.98
C VAL A 23 -21.09 2.23 2.49
N VAL A 24 -21.59 2.96 1.49
CA VAL A 24 -22.93 2.74 0.92
C VAL A 24 -23.04 1.38 0.23
N GLY A 25 -21.96 0.92 -0.40
CA GLY A 25 -21.87 -0.40 -1.01
C GLY A 25 -21.77 -1.56 -0.01
N GLY A 26 -21.69 -1.28 1.29
CA GLY A 26 -21.61 -2.32 2.34
C GLY A 26 -20.25 -3.02 2.40
N PHE A 27 -19.21 -2.42 1.82
CA PHE A 27 -17.84 -2.96 1.85
C PHE A 27 -17.24 -2.90 3.25
N VAL A 28 -17.59 -1.90 4.04
CA VAL A 28 -17.13 -1.72 5.42
C VAL A 28 -18.25 -2.07 6.36
N GLN A 29 -18.04 -3.07 7.20
CA GLN A 29 -19.01 -3.56 8.17
C GLN A 29 -18.40 -3.47 9.57
N PHE A 30 -19.23 -3.09 10.55
CA PHE A 30 -18.82 -2.96 11.96
C PHE A 30 -19.54 -3.96 12.88
N ASN A 31 -20.45 -4.76 12.33
CA ASN A 31 -21.28 -5.72 13.06
C ASN A 31 -21.12 -7.11 12.44
N ASP A 32 -21.13 -8.14 13.29
CA ASP A 32 -21.03 -9.56 12.95
C ASP A 32 -22.32 -10.13 12.34
N THR A 33 -22.96 -9.38 11.44
CA THR A 33 -24.09 -9.90 10.67
C THR A 33 -23.53 -10.73 9.53
N SER A 34 -23.56 -12.05 9.68
CA SER A 34 -23.19 -13.09 8.71
C SER A 34 -23.98 -13.09 7.39
N GLY A 35 -24.66 -11.99 7.06
CA GLY A 35 -25.34 -11.78 5.80
C GLY A 35 -24.45 -11.00 4.84
N PHE A 36 -23.83 -11.71 3.89
CA PHE A 36 -23.20 -11.11 2.71
C PHE A 36 -24.13 -10.05 2.12
N GLY A 37 -23.67 -8.81 2.07
CA GLY A 37 -24.47 -7.66 1.64
C GLY A 37 -24.78 -7.74 0.15
N SER A 38 -25.83 -8.49 -0.23
CA SER A 38 -26.40 -8.59 -1.58
C SER A 38 -25.36 -8.55 -2.72
N ASP A 39 -24.84 -9.72 -3.07
CA ASP A 39 -23.82 -10.02 -4.10
C ASP A 39 -23.93 -9.25 -5.44
N ARG A 40 -25.07 -8.64 -5.76
CA ARG A 40 -25.29 -7.97 -7.06
C ARG A 40 -24.69 -6.57 -7.18
N TRP A 41 -24.55 -5.83 -6.07
CA TRP A 41 -24.13 -4.40 -6.14
C TRP A 41 -22.70 -4.15 -5.64
N ILE A 42 -22.07 -5.13 -5.00
CA ILE A 42 -20.69 -5.04 -4.50
C ILE A 42 -19.77 -4.72 -5.67
N TYR A 43 -19.64 -5.60 -6.67
CA TYR A 43 -18.75 -5.37 -7.81
C TYR A 43 -18.90 -4.01 -8.53
N PRO A 44 -20.11 -3.57 -8.96
CA PRO A 44 -20.24 -2.29 -9.65
C PRO A 44 -19.95 -1.08 -8.74
N LEU A 45 -20.36 -1.09 -7.47
CA LEU A 45 -20.08 0.00 -6.55
C LEU A 45 -18.60 0.06 -6.14
N GLY A 46 -17.95 -1.09 -6.02
CA GLY A 46 -16.51 -1.18 -5.76
C GLY A 46 -15.73 -0.58 -6.92
N LEU A 47 -16.04 -0.98 -8.16
CA LEU A 47 -15.39 -0.44 -9.34
C LEU A 47 -15.65 1.07 -9.49
N LEU A 48 -16.85 1.53 -9.16
CA LEU A 48 -17.18 2.95 -9.08
C LEU A 48 -16.46 3.69 -7.96
N ALA A 49 -16.10 3.04 -6.84
CA ALA A 49 -15.32 3.64 -5.75
C ALA A 49 -13.83 3.78 -6.10
N VAL A 50 -13.30 2.90 -6.95
CA VAL A 50 -11.91 2.97 -7.43
C VAL A 50 -11.68 4.20 -8.30
N VAL A 51 -12.64 4.54 -9.18
CA VAL A 51 -12.52 5.69 -10.09
C VAL A 51 -12.22 7.02 -9.38
N PRO A 52 -13.03 7.47 -8.40
CA PRO A 52 -12.76 8.71 -7.67
C PRO A 52 -11.52 8.59 -6.77
N ALA A 53 -11.19 7.41 -6.23
CA ALA A 53 -9.95 7.20 -5.49
C ALA A 53 -8.70 7.41 -6.37
N VAL A 54 -8.69 6.84 -7.58
CA VAL A 54 -7.61 7.06 -8.56
C VAL A 54 -7.57 8.52 -9.01
N ALA A 55 -8.73 9.11 -9.30
CA ALA A 55 -8.83 10.51 -9.68
C ALA A 55 -8.29 11.45 -8.57
N ALA A 56 -8.56 11.14 -7.30
CA ALA A 56 -8.02 11.89 -6.16
C ALA A 56 -6.48 11.91 -6.17
N VAL A 57 -5.85 10.78 -6.44
CA VAL A 57 -4.38 10.66 -6.54
C VAL A 57 -3.85 11.43 -7.75
N VAL A 58 -4.47 11.27 -8.92
CA VAL A 58 -4.06 11.95 -10.17
C VAL A 58 -4.15 13.47 -10.00
N VAL A 59 -5.23 13.98 -9.40
CA VAL A 59 -5.42 15.41 -9.14
C VAL A 59 -4.41 15.94 -8.12
N ALA A 60 -4.10 15.17 -7.08
CA ALA A 60 -3.11 15.55 -6.08
C ALA A 60 -1.68 15.55 -6.64
N TRP A 61 -1.34 14.59 -7.51
CA TRP A 61 0.02 14.29 -7.98
C TRP A 61 0.90 15.49 -8.37
N PRO A 62 0.44 16.45 -9.20
CA PRO A 62 1.27 17.58 -9.60
C PRO A 62 1.66 18.48 -8.42
N GLU A 63 0.85 18.57 -7.38
CA GLU A 63 0.99 19.56 -6.31
C GLU A 63 1.51 18.93 -5.00
N PRO A 64 2.69 19.35 -4.48
CA PRO A 64 3.26 18.77 -3.27
C PRO A 64 2.36 18.88 -2.04
N ARG A 65 1.67 20.01 -1.86
CA ARG A 65 0.77 20.22 -0.72
C ARG A 65 -0.46 19.31 -0.78
N ALA A 66 -1.05 19.14 -1.96
CA ALA A 66 -2.18 18.23 -2.17
C ALA A 66 -1.77 16.77 -1.93
N ARG A 67 -0.61 16.34 -2.47
CA ARG A 67 -0.04 15.01 -2.19
C ARG A 67 0.18 14.77 -0.70
N LEU A 68 0.76 15.75 0.00
CA LEU A 68 0.99 15.66 1.44
C LEU A 68 -0.35 15.48 2.18
N SER A 69 -1.35 16.31 1.89
CA SER A 69 -2.65 16.22 2.57
C SER A 69 -3.36 14.89 2.30
N LEU A 70 -3.36 14.42 1.06
CA LEU A 70 -3.96 13.13 0.72
C LEU A 70 -3.19 11.99 1.39
N GLY A 71 -1.84 12.05 1.39
CA GLY A 71 -1.00 11.07 2.06
C GLY A 71 -1.23 11.00 3.57
N ILE A 72 -1.42 12.15 4.25
CA ILE A 72 -1.78 12.19 5.67
C ILE A 72 -3.15 11.53 5.89
N VAL A 73 -4.15 11.88 5.08
CA VAL A 73 -5.51 11.32 5.20
C VAL A 73 -5.50 9.81 4.99
N LEU A 74 -4.78 9.32 3.98
CA LEU A 74 -4.61 7.89 3.73
C LEU A 74 -3.89 7.22 4.90
N GLY A 75 -2.82 7.80 5.44
CA GLY A 75 -2.11 7.24 6.58
C GLY A 75 -2.96 7.16 7.85
N VAL A 76 -3.74 8.22 8.14
CA VAL A 76 -4.71 8.21 9.26
C VAL A 76 -5.77 7.15 9.04
N LEU A 77 -6.28 7.01 7.81
CA LEU A 77 -7.24 5.96 7.48
C LEU A 77 -6.64 4.57 7.68
N THR A 78 -5.42 4.29 7.21
CA THR A 78 -4.74 3.01 7.43
C THR A 78 -4.63 2.70 8.93
N VAL A 79 -4.18 3.66 9.74
CA VAL A 79 -4.07 3.46 11.20
C VAL A 79 -5.43 3.22 11.84
N ALA A 80 -6.47 3.94 11.40
CA ALA A 80 -7.82 3.75 11.90
C ALA A 80 -8.38 2.36 11.53
N MET A 81 -8.09 1.86 10.33
CA MET A 81 -8.49 0.52 9.90
C MET A 81 -7.80 -0.56 10.72
N ILE A 82 -6.47 -0.49 10.88
CA ILE A 82 -5.71 -1.43 11.73
C ILE A 82 -6.22 -1.40 13.17
N TRP A 83 -6.52 -0.21 13.70
CA TRP A 83 -7.11 -0.09 15.03
C TRP A 83 -8.47 -0.78 15.13
N GLN A 84 -9.34 -0.62 14.12
CA GLN A 84 -10.65 -1.29 14.10
C GLN A 84 -10.52 -2.81 13.97
N ASP A 85 -9.59 -3.28 13.14
CA ASP A 85 -9.30 -4.72 13.00
C ASP A 85 -8.86 -5.37 14.33
N ILE A 86 -8.10 -4.64 15.15
CA ILE A 86 -7.65 -5.12 16.47
C ILE A 86 -8.72 -4.93 17.56
N ALA A 87 -9.46 -3.82 17.53
CA ALA A 87 -10.33 -3.40 18.63
C ALA A 87 -11.80 -3.84 18.46
N ASN A 88 -12.20 -4.24 17.26
CA ASN A 88 -13.57 -4.63 16.94
C ASN A 88 -13.58 -5.93 16.14
N ASP A 89 -13.89 -7.04 16.82
CA ASP A 89 -13.98 -8.36 16.20
C ASP A 89 -15.01 -8.44 15.06
N GLY A 90 -16.00 -7.53 15.03
CA GLY A 90 -17.00 -7.40 13.97
C GLY A 90 -16.60 -6.50 12.80
N PHE A 91 -15.40 -5.91 12.81
CA PHE A 91 -14.89 -5.12 11.70
C PHE A 91 -14.50 -6.03 10.53
N ARG A 92 -15.10 -5.80 9.36
CA ARG A 92 -14.80 -6.56 8.14
C ARG A 92 -14.77 -5.63 6.94
N PHE A 93 -13.83 -5.90 6.03
CA PHE A 93 -13.84 -5.36 4.67
C PHE A 93 -14.10 -6.49 3.68
N VAL A 94 -15.21 -6.43 2.94
CA VAL A 94 -15.69 -7.51 2.07
C VAL A 94 -15.81 -7.01 0.64
N TRP A 95 -15.05 -7.59 -0.28
CA TRP A 95 -15.04 -7.24 -1.71
C TRP A 95 -15.38 -8.44 -2.62
N ASN A 96 -14.84 -9.63 -2.35
CA ASN A 96 -15.09 -10.87 -3.10
C ASN A 96 -15.06 -12.12 -2.19
N GLN A 97 -15.58 -12.01 -0.97
CA GLN A 97 -15.81 -13.10 0.01
C GLN A 97 -14.62 -13.52 0.90
N ASN A 98 -13.45 -12.90 0.80
CA ASN A 98 -12.27 -13.28 1.60
C ASN A 98 -11.80 -12.18 2.55
N GLU A 99 -11.44 -12.56 3.78
CA GLU A 99 -10.89 -11.62 4.79
C GLU A 99 -9.52 -11.03 4.40
N GLY A 100 -8.78 -11.70 3.51
CA GLY A 100 -7.48 -11.22 3.02
C GLY A 100 -7.54 -9.91 2.23
N GLU A 101 -8.72 -9.46 1.81
CA GLU A 101 -8.92 -8.23 1.06
C GLU A 101 -8.71 -6.97 1.91
N LEU A 102 -9.03 -7.06 3.21
CA LEU A 102 -8.75 -6.00 4.17
C LEU A 102 -7.24 -5.71 4.22
N GLN A 103 -6.44 -6.76 4.41
CA GLN A 103 -4.98 -6.66 4.49
C GLN A 103 -4.38 -6.12 3.19
N GLN A 104 -4.93 -6.49 2.03
CA GLN A 104 -4.49 -5.95 0.74
C GLN A 104 -4.82 -4.46 0.62
N LEU A 105 -6.03 -4.04 1.01
CA LEU A 105 -6.42 -2.64 1.01
C LEU A 105 -5.53 -1.83 1.96
N GLU A 106 -5.30 -2.31 3.18
CA GLU A 106 -4.42 -1.67 4.16
C GLU A 106 -3.00 -1.51 3.63
N LEU A 107 -2.44 -2.56 3.02
CA LEU A 107 -1.11 -2.51 2.41
C LEU A 107 -1.05 -1.48 1.28
N VAL A 108 -2.04 -1.44 0.39
CA VAL A 108 -2.11 -0.48 -0.71
C VAL A 108 -2.23 0.95 -0.19
N LEU A 109 -3.12 1.20 0.78
CA LEU A 109 -3.30 2.51 1.40
C LEU A 109 -2.02 2.96 2.10
N PHE A 110 -1.36 2.07 2.83
CA PHE A 110 -0.11 2.35 3.53
C PHE A 110 1.00 2.73 2.55
N VAL A 111 1.23 1.91 1.51
CA VAL A 111 2.26 2.17 0.50
C VAL A 111 1.97 3.47 -0.24
N LEU A 112 0.72 3.70 -0.62
CA LEU A 112 0.31 4.93 -1.31
C LEU A 112 0.49 6.17 -0.42
N ALA A 113 0.07 6.10 0.85
CA ALA A 113 0.29 7.16 1.83
C ALA A 113 1.78 7.49 1.95
N PHE A 114 2.62 6.46 2.12
CA PHE A 114 4.06 6.62 2.24
C PHE A 114 4.69 7.25 1.00
N VAL A 115 4.32 6.79 -0.20
CA VAL A 115 4.81 7.35 -1.48
C VAL A 115 4.39 8.81 -1.63
N LEU A 116 3.13 9.15 -1.31
CA LEU A 116 2.64 10.52 -1.42
C LEU A 116 3.36 11.45 -0.42
N LEU A 117 3.52 11.02 0.84
CA LEU A 117 4.21 11.79 1.88
C LEU A 117 5.68 12.03 1.53
N THR A 118 6.41 10.98 1.17
CA THR A 118 7.85 11.06 0.88
C THR A 118 8.13 11.86 -0.40
N THR A 119 7.35 11.66 -1.46
CA THR A 119 7.53 12.42 -2.71
C THR A 119 7.05 13.86 -2.61
N ALA A 120 6.07 14.17 -1.74
CA ALA A 120 5.70 15.53 -1.39
C ALA A 120 6.80 16.20 -0.57
N GLY A 121 7.27 15.55 0.49
CA GLY A 121 8.35 16.03 1.35
C GLY A 121 9.61 16.36 0.57
N ALA A 122 10.02 15.48 -0.36
CA ALA A 122 11.16 15.73 -1.24
C ALA A 122 11.01 16.99 -2.12
N ARG A 123 9.78 17.32 -2.56
CA ARG A 123 9.53 18.55 -3.33
C ARG A 123 9.39 19.79 -2.46
N LEU A 124 9.06 19.63 -1.18
CA LEU A 124 8.90 20.73 -0.21
C LEU A 124 10.21 21.10 0.51
N GLY A 125 11.36 20.63 0.01
CA GLY A 125 12.68 20.92 0.59
C GLY A 125 13.29 19.78 1.43
N GLY A 126 12.60 18.64 1.53
CA GLY A 126 13.16 17.42 2.11
C GLY A 126 14.29 16.84 1.27
N GLY A 127 15.15 16.04 1.90
CA GLY A 127 16.30 15.42 1.22
C GLY A 127 15.88 14.43 0.13
N ARG A 128 16.70 14.31 -0.92
CA ARG A 128 16.51 13.33 -2.02
C ARG A 128 16.42 11.88 -1.56
N TRP A 129 16.82 11.59 -0.32
CA TRP A 129 16.69 10.27 0.29
C TRP A 129 15.24 9.81 0.46
N LEU A 130 14.27 10.74 0.58
CA LEU A 130 12.86 10.41 0.71
C LEU A 130 12.31 9.67 -0.52
N VAL A 131 12.68 10.10 -1.72
CA VAL A 131 12.27 9.42 -2.97
C VAL A 131 12.88 8.02 -3.06
N ARG A 132 14.12 7.86 -2.58
CA ARG A 132 14.77 6.55 -2.52
C ARG A 132 14.08 5.62 -1.53
N ALA A 133 13.70 6.13 -0.35
CA ALA A 133 12.93 5.37 0.62
C ALA A 133 11.60 4.88 0.04
N ALA A 134 10.89 5.75 -0.71
CA ALA A 134 9.66 5.38 -1.42
C ALA A 134 9.92 4.26 -2.45
N ALA A 135 10.98 4.40 -3.25
CA ALA A 135 11.35 3.41 -4.25
C ALA A 135 11.74 2.05 -3.63
N TYR A 136 12.48 2.06 -2.51
CA TYR A 136 12.83 0.84 -1.79
C TYR A 136 11.61 0.16 -1.17
N LEU A 137 10.69 0.93 -0.59
CA LEU A 137 9.45 0.38 -0.03
C LEU A 137 8.61 -0.29 -1.14
N VAL A 138 8.34 0.44 -2.23
CA VAL A 138 7.56 -0.09 -3.36
C VAL A 138 8.24 -1.32 -3.96
N GLY A 139 9.56 -1.25 -4.19
CA GLY A 139 10.33 -2.37 -4.71
C GLY A 139 10.28 -3.60 -3.80
N THR A 140 10.40 -3.40 -2.49
CA THR A 140 10.33 -4.50 -1.50
C THR A 140 8.94 -5.13 -1.51
N VAL A 141 7.88 -4.34 -1.48
CA VAL A 141 6.49 -4.85 -1.52
C VAL A 141 6.25 -5.65 -2.79
N VAL A 142 6.66 -5.14 -3.96
CA VAL A 142 6.49 -5.85 -5.25
C VAL A 142 7.27 -7.17 -5.24
N VAL A 143 8.53 -7.16 -4.84
CA VAL A 143 9.35 -8.37 -4.79
C VAL A 143 8.76 -9.39 -3.82
N THR A 144 8.37 -8.97 -2.62
CA THR A 144 7.75 -9.85 -1.62
C THR A 144 6.46 -10.46 -2.16
N LEU A 145 5.55 -9.69 -2.77
CA LEU A 145 4.32 -10.23 -3.35
C LEU A 145 4.60 -11.25 -4.45
N VAL A 146 5.53 -10.96 -5.36
CA VAL A 146 5.91 -11.88 -6.44
C VAL A 146 6.49 -13.17 -5.87
N VAL A 147 7.39 -13.08 -4.88
CA VAL A 147 8.01 -14.25 -4.26
C VAL A 147 6.99 -15.07 -3.47
N THR A 148 6.04 -14.43 -2.79
CA THR A 148 4.93 -15.12 -2.13
C THR A 148 4.11 -15.94 -3.13
N VAL A 149 3.73 -15.34 -4.26
CA VAL A 149 2.96 -16.03 -5.31
C VAL A 149 3.75 -17.19 -5.91
N ILE A 150 5.03 -16.98 -6.22
CA ILE A 150 5.91 -18.05 -6.72
C ILE A 150 6.02 -19.18 -5.71
N GLY A 151 6.17 -18.87 -4.42
CA GLY A 151 6.22 -19.87 -3.35
C GLY A 151 4.92 -20.68 -3.25
N MET A 152 3.76 -20.02 -3.34
CA MET A 152 2.45 -20.71 -3.37
C MET A 152 2.33 -21.66 -4.55
N VAL A 153 2.66 -21.19 -5.76
CA VAL A 153 2.57 -22.00 -6.99
C VAL A 153 3.52 -23.18 -6.93
N TYR A 154 4.79 -22.93 -6.60
CA TYR A 154 5.81 -23.96 -6.51
C TYR A 154 5.41 -25.05 -5.51
N TYR A 155 4.96 -24.68 -4.31
CA TYR A 155 4.58 -25.64 -3.29
C TYR A 155 3.28 -26.39 -3.64
N GLY A 156 2.33 -25.70 -4.27
CA GLY A 156 1.12 -26.32 -4.81
C GLY A 156 1.42 -27.41 -5.83
N GLU A 157 2.38 -27.17 -6.73
CA GLU A 157 2.76 -28.14 -7.78
C GLU A 157 3.65 -29.29 -7.27
N THR A 158 4.44 -29.06 -6.22
CA THR A 158 5.50 -30.01 -5.82
C THR A 158 5.21 -30.80 -4.54
N ALA A 159 4.38 -30.26 -3.64
CA ALA A 159 4.20 -30.81 -2.30
C ALA A 159 2.74 -31.12 -1.96
N CYS A 160 1.77 -30.60 -2.73
CA CYS A 160 0.37 -30.95 -2.55
C CYS A 160 0.03 -32.15 -3.46
N ALA A 161 -0.11 -33.33 -2.86
CA ALA A 161 -0.68 -34.49 -3.55
C ALA A 161 -2.18 -34.29 -3.76
N ASP A 162 -2.77 -34.93 -4.78
CA ASP A 162 -4.19 -34.81 -5.14
C ASP A 162 -5.16 -35.12 -3.98
N ASP A 163 -4.70 -35.85 -2.95
CA ASP A 163 -5.51 -36.34 -1.83
C ASP A 163 -5.13 -35.72 -0.46
N ALA A 164 -4.26 -34.71 -0.44
CA ALA A 164 -3.88 -34.05 0.81
C ALA A 164 -4.98 -33.08 1.28
N GLU A 165 -5.72 -33.45 2.33
CA GLU A 165 -6.80 -32.63 2.92
C GLU A 165 -6.35 -31.22 3.35
N GLU A 166 -5.05 -31.00 3.57
CA GLU A 166 -4.50 -29.70 3.96
C GLU A 166 -3.28 -29.31 3.12
N CYS A 167 -3.52 -28.70 1.95
CA CYS A 167 -2.45 -28.11 1.15
C CYS A 167 -1.95 -26.80 1.80
N LEU A 168 -0.78 -26.84 2.45
CA LEU A 168 -0.14 -25.70 3.11
C LEU A 168 0.58 -24.72 2.15
N ALA A 169 0.23 -24.72 0.86
CA ALA A 169 0.83 -23.83 -0.13
C ALA A 169 0.74 -22.33 0.22
N PRO A 170 -0.36 -21.81 0.79
CA PRO A 170 -0.43 -20.42 1.25
C PRO A 170 0.62 -20.09 2.33
N LEU A 171 0.82 -21.02 3.28
CA LEU A 171 1.81 -20.86 4.35
C LEU A 171 3.23 -20.87 3.80
N ALA A 172 3.54 -21.77 2.87
CA ALA A 172 4.82 -21.80 2.18
C ALA A 172 5.09 -20.49 1.42
N GLY A 173 4.07 -19.94 0.74
CA GLY A 173 4.14 -18.62 0.13
C GLY A 173 4.53 -17.52 1.12
N ILE A 174 3.91 -17.49 2.31
CA ILE A 174 4.23 -16.51 3.36
C ILE A 174 5.69 -16.62 3.81
N PHE A 175 6.20 -17.85 4.02
CA PHE A 175 7.61 -18.06 4.40
C PHE A 175 8.57 -17.52 3.35
N TRP A 176 8.29 -17.76 2.07
CA TRP A 176 9.09 -17.26 0.96
C TRP A 176 9.03 -15.74 0.87
N GLY A 177 7.85 -15.16 1.04
CA GLY A 177 7.66 -13.71 1.13
C GLY A 177 8.46 -13.09 2.28
N ALA A 178 8.42 -13.69 3.47
CA ALA A 178 9.20 -13.23 4.63
C ALA A 178 10.71 -13.29 4.37
N ALA A 179 11.20 -14.36 3.75
CA ALA A 179 12.60 -14.46 3.32
C ALA A 179 12.97 -13.38 2.29
N ALA A 180 12.07 -13.06 1.36
CA ALA A 180 12.26 -11.99 0.39
C ALA A 180 12.37 -10.61 1.07
N VAL A 181 11.59 -10.33 2.11
CA VAL A 181 11.72 -9.08 2.89
C VAL A 181 13.13 -8.95 3.46
N VAL A 182 13.66 -10.01 4.08
CA VAL A 182 15.02 -10.01 4.64
C VAL A 182 16.05 -9.77 3.54
N ALA A 183 15.93 -10.46 2.39
CA ALA A 183 16.82 -10.27 1.25
C ALA A 183 16.77 -8.84 0.70
N CYS A 184 15.58 -8.24 0.58
CA CYS A 184 15.39 -6.86 0.17
C CYS A 184 16.04 -5.87 1.15
N LEU A 185 15.92 -6.08 2.46
CA LEU A 185 16.58 -5.25 3.47
C LEU A 185 18.10 -5.29 3.32
N VAL A 186 18.68 -6.47 3.12
CA VAL A 186 20.12 -6.62 2.85
C VAL A 186 20.51 -5.87 1.57
N ALA A 187 19.73 -6.01 0.49
CA ALA A 187 19.99 -5.31 -0.76
C ALA A 187 19.95 -3.78 -0.58
N VAL A 188 18.95 -3.25 0.13
CA VAL A 188 18.85 -1.81 0.43
C VAL A 188 20.06 -1.31 1.23
N LEU A 189 20.49 -2.07 2.24
CA LEU A 189 21.69 -1.73 3.03
C LEU A 189 22.94 -1.69 2.16
N VAL A 190 23.14 -2.69 1.31
CA VAL A 190 24.28 -2.75 0.37
C VAL A 190 24.24 -1.56 -0.59
N ILE A 191 23.08 -1.24 -1.16
CA ILE A 191 22.93 -0.09 -2.07
C ILE A 191 23.29 1.22 -1.36
N GLU A 192 22.76 1.49 -0.16
CA GLU A 192 23.09 2.72 0.56
C GLU A 192 24.56 2.78 0.99
N LEU A 193 25.17 1.65 1.36
CA LEU A 193 26.60 1.57 1.66
C LEU A 193 27.45 1.95 0.44
N ILE A 194 27.11 1.43 -0.74
CA ILE A 194 27.78 1.76 -2.01
C ILE A 194 27.60 3.25 -2.34
N LEU A 195 26.39 3.79 -2.19
CA LEU A 195 26.12 5.21 -2.44
C LEU A 195 26.84 6.13 -1.45
N TRP A 196 27.00 5.69 -0.20
CA TRP A 196 27.72 6.44 0.82
C TRP A 196 29.23 6.44 0.58
N THR A 197 29.82 5.27 0.29
CA THR A 197 31.25 5.15 -0.03
C THR A 197 31.61 5.98 -1.27
N ARG A 198 30.79 5.95 -2.32
CA ARG A 198 30.98 6.78 -3.52
C ARG A 198 30.93 8.28 -3.22
N ARG A 199 30.01 8.73 -2.35
CA ARG A 199 29.92 10.14 -1.93
C ARG A 199 31.15 10.58 -1.16
N ARG A 200 31.66 9.74 -0.25
CA ARG A 200 32.90 10.05 0.50
C ARG A 200 34.13 10.15 -0.40
N ARG A 201 34.28 9.26 -1.38
CA ARG A 201 35.41 9.33 -2.35
C ARG A 201 35.40 10.64 -3.13
N LYS A 202 34.24 11.02 -3.68
CA LYS A 202 34.09 12.29 -4.39
C LYS A 202 34.38 13.52 -3.52
N ALA A 203 33.99 13.49 -2.25
CA ALA A 203 34.29 14.60 -1.33
C ALA A 203 35.80 14.71 -1.05
N ALA A 204 36.49 13.58 -0.84
CA ALA A 204 37.92 13.55 -0.62
C ALA A 204 38.73 14.06 -1.84
N GLU A 205 38.29 13.74 -3.07
CA GLU A 205 38.89 14.25 -4.31
C GLU A 205 38.76 15.78 -4.46
N VAL A 206 37.69 16.38 -3.92
CA VAL A 206 37.44 17.83 -4.01
C VAL A 206 38.24 18.62 -2.96
N THR A 207 38.46 18.06 -1.77
CA THR A 207 39.25 18.70 -0.68
C THR A 207 40.75 18.45 -0.77
N GLY A 208 41.20 17.52 -1.61
CA GLY A 208 42.62 17.21 -1.84
C GLY A 208 43.29 18.07 -2.94
N ARG A 209 42.61 19.09 -3.44
CA ARG A 209 43.13 20.15 -4.32
C ARG A 209 43.09 21.48 -3.58
#